data_AF-A0A6A5TJF6-F1
#
_entry.id   AF-A0A6A5TJF6-F1
#
_cell.length_a   1.000
_cell.length_b   1.000
_cell.length_c   1.000
_cell.angle_alpha   90.00
_cell.angle_beta   90.00
_cell.angle_gamma   90.00
#
_symmetry.space_group_name_H-M   'P 1'
#
loop_
_entity.id
_entity.type
_entity.pdbx_description
1 polymer ?
#
loop_
_entity_poly.entity_id
_entity_poly.type
_entity_poly.pdbx_seq_one_letter_code
_entity_poly.pdbx_strand_id
1 'polypeptide(L)'
;RSLHHISVQNDLLHTEIQGLRQALLLTQKHKKKSKPLNLQQRQEYYGGAVLWSPRKIREAQARERVREQEEEEQQLERARVKAEKAQQKVLKLQQQEERQRLRVEKREERERIKAEQKAARERKKQEKQNTQKSIQTSQKGKRKASNPPAKKQKKQRRTGSSVEGAEMGESARAISPLPTTTTRSGRNIKLPRKFK
;
A
#
# COMPACT_ATOMS: atom_id res chain seq x y z
N ARG A 1 -27.56 45.40 48.64
CA ARG A 1 -27.85 45.70 47.21
C ARG A 1 -29.34 45.44 46.99
N SER A 2 -30.11 46.44 46.53
CA SER A 2 -31.55 46.28 46.29
C SER A 2 -31.81 45.56 44.97
N LEU A 3 -32.94 44.85 44.87
CA LEU A 3 -33.35 44.16 43.62
C LEU A 3 -33.42 45.12 42.44
N HIS A 4 -33.86 46.36 42.69
CA HIS A 4 -33.95 47.42 41.69
C HIS A 4 -32.58 47.76 41.06
N HIS A 5 -31.54 47.84 41.89
CA HIS A 5 -30.18 48.13 41.41
C HIS A 5 -29.66 47.05 40.45
N ILE A 6 -29.98 45.78 40.72
CA ILE A 6 -29.59 44.64 39.86
C ILE A 6 -30.37 44.67 38.54
N SER A 7 -31.66 44.99 38.58
CA SER A 7 -32.48 45.13 37.37
C SER A 7 -31.92 46.20 36.42
N VAL A 8 -31.66 47.40 36.95
CA VAL A 8 -31.12 48.52 36.16
C VAL A 8 -29.76 48.19 35.55
N GLN A 9 -28.90 47.47 36.29
CA GLN A 9 -27.61 47.01 35.77
C GLN A 9 -27.76 46.02 34.62
N ASN A 10 -28.68 45.07 34.71
CA ASN A 10 -28.94 44.13 33.63
C ASN A 10 -29.48 44.82 32.37
N ASP A 11 -30.41 45.77 32.54
CA ASP A 11 -30.96 46.52 31.42
C ASP A 11 -29.87 47.32 30.70
N LEU A 12 -29.00 48.00 31.46
CA LEU A 12 -27.86 48.73 30.93
C LEU A 12 -26.92 47.79 30.15
N LEU A 13 -26.54 46.66 30.74
CA LEU A 13 -25.72 45.64 30.06
C LEU A 13 -26.37 45.13 28.78
N HIS A 14 -27.69 44.91 28.78
CA HIS A 14 -28.40 44.48 27.58
C HIS A 14 -28.35 45.52 26.47
N THR A 15 -28.57 46.80 26.79
CA THR A 15 -28.47 47.88 25.81
C THR A 15 -27.05 48.05 25.26
N GLU A 16 -26.02 47.93 26.11
CA GLU A 16 -24.62 47.96 25.69
C GLU A 16 -24.29 46.80 24.75
N ILE A 17 -24.68 45.57 25.10
CA ILE A 17 -24.47 44.40 24.25
C ILE A 17 -25.17 44.57 22.90
N GLN A 18 -26.39 45.11 22.89
CA GLN A 18 -27.11 45.40 21.65
C GLN A 18 -26.39 46.47 20.82
N GLY A 19 -25.93 47.56 21.42
CA GLY A 19 -25.16 48.61 20.76
C GLY A 19 -23.84 48.09 20.17
N LEU A 20 -23.10 47.27 20.92
CA LEU A 20 -21.87 46.62 20.44
C LEU A 20 -22.14 45.68 19.26
N ARG A 21 -23.21 44.88 19.32
CA ARG A 21 -23.62 44.02 18.19
C ARG A 21 -23.96 44.84 16.95
N GLN A 22 -24.69 45.94 17.09
CA GLN A 22 -25.03 46.83 15.98
C GLN A 22 -23.78 47.49 15.39
N ALA A 23 -22.88 48.01 16.22
CA ALA A 23 -21.61 48.57 15.77
C ALA A 23 -20.77 47.54 15.01
N LEU A 24 -20.73 46.30 15.49
CA LEU A 24 -20.04 45.19 14.83
C LEU A 24 -20.69 44.88 13.46
N LEU A 25 -22.01 44.83 13.37
CA LEU A 25 -22.71 44.65 12.09
C LEU A 25 -22.44 45.80 11.10
N LEU A 26 -22.45 47.05 11.56
CA LEU A 26 -22.17 48.22 10.74
C LEU A 26 -20.72 48.20 10.23
N THR A 27 -19.75 47.90 11.09
CA THR A 27 -18.34 47.77 10.69
C THR A 27 -18.13 46.62 9.72
N GLN A 28 -18.82 45.49 9.89
CA GLN A 28 -18.79 44.39 8.91
C GLN A 28 -19.39 44.81 7.56
N LYS A 29 -20.52 45.52 7.55
CA LYS A 29 -21.11 46.07 6.32
C LYS A 29 -20.14 47.02 5.61
N HIS A 30 -19.46 47.91 6.35
CA HIS A 30 -18.49 48.83 5.80
C HIS A 30 -17.26 48.11 5.20
N LYS A 31 -16.85 46.96 5.76
CA LYS A 31 -15.76 46.14 5.22
C LYS A 31 -16.13 45.37 3.95
N LYS A 32 -17.42 45.19 3.64
CA LYS A 32 -17.86 44.48 2.44
C LYS A 32 -17.62 45.35 1.22
N LYS A 33 -16.50 45.09 0.52
CA LYS A 33 -16.27 45.62 -0.82
C LYS A 33 -17.24 44.92 -1.77
N SER A 34 -18.06 45.69 -2.50
CA SER A 34 -18.85 45.15 -3.59
C SER A 34 -17.92 44.63 -4.69
N LYS A 35 -18.25 43.48 -5.28
CA LYS A 35 -17.59 43.05 -6.52
C LYS A 35 -17.86 44.11 -7.60
N PRO A 36 -16.84 44.64 -8.29
CA PRO A 36 -17.05 45.61 -9.35
C PRO A 36 -17.73 44.92 -10.54
N LEU A 37 -18.82 45.50 -11.02
CA LEU A 37 -19.52 45.01 -12.19
C LEU A 37 -18.60 45.12 -13.41
N ASN A 38 -18.42 44.02 -14.14
CA ASN A 38 -17.55 44.02 -15.31
C ASN A 38 -18.21 44.72 -16.51
N LEU A 39 -18.06 46.04 -16.56
CA LEU A 39 -18.48 46.90 -17.66
C LEU A 39 -17.40 46.88 -18.75
N GLN A 40 -17.67 46.19 -19.87
CA GLN A 40 -16.74 46.15 -21.00
C GLN A 40 -16.70 47.51 -21.71
N GLN A 41 -15.56 48.19 -21.61
CA GLN A 41 -15.28 49.41 -22.34
C GLN A 41 -14.78 49.06 -23.75
N ARG A 42 -15.36 49.69 -24.78
CA ARG A 42 -14.79 49.65 -26.13
C ARG A 42 -13.53 50.53 -26.10
N GLN A 43 -12.40 50.02 -26.61
CA GLN A 43 -11.16 50.79 -26.70
C GLN A 43 -11.34 51.92 -27.74
N GLU A 44 -11.96 53.02 -27.31
CA GLU A 44 -12.00 54.26 -28.08
C GLU A 44 -10.83 55.13 -27.62
N TYR A 45 -10.12 55.71 -28.60
CA TYR A 45 -8.83 56.38 -28.47
C TYR A 45 -8.85 57.65 -27.58
N TYR A 46 -10.02 58.08 -27.11
CA TYR A 46 -10.17 59.31 -26.34
C TYR A 46 -10.25 59.01 -24.83
N GLY A 47 -9.21 59.42 -24.10
CA GLY A 47 -9.08 59.27 -22.64
C GLY A 47 -9.96 60.23 -21.84
N GLY A 48 -11.29 60.12 -21.99
CA GLY A 48 -12.28 60.91 -21.25
C GLY A 48 -13.07 60.09 -20.20
N ALA A 49 -13.89 60.77 -19.41
CA ALA A 49 -14.83 60.12 -18.49
C ALA A 49 -15.86 59.28 -19.27
N VAL A 50 -16.02 58.00 -18.90
CA VAL A 50 -16.95 57.08 -19.55
C VAL A 50 -18.31 57.14 -18.85
N LEU A 51 -19.31 57.70 -19.54
CA LEU A 51 -20.68 57.69 -19.05
C LEU A 51 -21.35 56.35 -19.39
N TRP A 52 -21.65 55.55 -18.37
CA TRP A 52 -22.32 54.27 -18.56
C TRP A 52 -23.83 54.44 -18.67
N SER A 53 -24.40 54.02 -19.79
CA SER A 53 -25.86 53.99 -19.92
C SER A 53 -26.46 52.87 -19.05
N PRO A 54 -27.68 53.04 -18.51
CA PRO A 54 -28.36 52.00 -17.72
C PRO A 54 -28.48 50.65 -18.44
N ARG A 55 -28.55 50.67 -19.77
CA ARG A 55 -28.55 49.46 -20.61
C ARG A 55 -27.25 48.66 -20.46
N LYS A 56 -26.09 49.32 -20.42
CA LYS A 56 -24.78 48.65 -20.25
C LYS A 56 -24.63 47.99 -18.89
N ILE A 57 -25.20 48.60 -17.85
CA ILE A 57 -25.25 48.02 -16.50
C ILE A 57 -26.07 46.73 -16.52
N ARG A 58 -27.26 46.73 -17.15
CA ARG A 58 -28.07 45.51 -17.28
C ARG A 58 -27.37 44.41 -18.08
N GLU A 59 -26.70 44.75 -19.18
CA GLU A 59 -25.94 43.79 -19.99
C GLU A 59 -24.82 43.13 -19.18
N ALA A 60 -24.08 43.90 -18.37
CA ALA A 60 -23.04 43.35 -17.52
C ALA A 60 -23.60 42.45 -16.41
N GLN A 61 -24.72 42.85 -15.78
CA GLN A 61 -25.39 42.02 -14.76
C GLN A 61 -25.90 40.70 -15.34
N ALA A 62 -26.47 40.74 -16.55
CA ALA A 62 -26.92 39.52 -17.24
C ALA A 62 -25.75 38.56 -17.49
N ARG A 63 -24.58 39.07 -17.88
CA ARG A 63 -23.37 38.25 -18.08
C ARG A 63 -22.85 37.65 -16.78
N GLU A 64 -22.86 38.40 -15.69
CA GLU A 64 -22.46 37.86 -14.38
C GLU A 64 -23.38 36.73 -13.95
N ARG A 65 -24.70 36.86 -14.12
CA ARG A 65 -25.65 35.79 -13.82
C ARG A 65 -25.37 34.52 -14.64
N VAL A 66 -25.10 34.66 -15.93
CA VAL A 66 -24.75 33.52 -16.79
C VAL A 66 -23.45 32.86 -16.31
N ARG A 67 -22.43 33.64 -15.97
CA ARG A 67 -21.16 33.09 -15.44
C ARG A 67 -21.35 32.38 -14.10
N GLU A 68 -22.15 32.95 -13.20
CA GLU A 68 -22.46 32.33 -11.91
C GLU A 68 -23.17 30.99 -12.11
N GLN A 69 -24.14 30.92 -13.03
CA GLN A 69 -24.81 29.67 -13.40
C GLN A 69 -23.83 28.65 -13.98
N GLU A 70 -22.99 29.05 -14.93
CA GLU A 70 -21.98 28.17 -15.53
C GLU A 70 -20.97 27.67 -14.47
N GLU A 71 -20.53 28.53 -13.54
CA GLU A 71 -19.64 28.15 -12.44
C GLU A 71 -20.30 27.17 -11.48
N GLU A 72 -21.57 27.38 -11.14
CA GLU A 72 -22.36 26.47 -10.31
C GLU A 72 -22.52 25.10 -10.99
N GLU A 73 -22.91 25.09 -12.26
CA GLU A 73 -23.03 23.87 -13.07
C GLU A 73 -21.69 23.12 -13.15
N GLN A 74 -20.59 23.83 -13.43
CA GLN A 74 -19.25 23.23 -13.44
C GLN A 74 -18.85 22.67 -12.08
N GLN A 75 -19.20 23.33 -10.97
CA GLN A 75 -18.94 22.83 -9.63
C GLN A 75 -19.75 21.55 -9.34
N LEU A 76 -21.02 21.53 -9.74
CA LEU A 76 -21.89 20.35 -9.64
C LEU A 76 -21.35 19.19 -10.48
N GLU A 77 -20.93 19.43 -11.71
CA GLU A 77 -20.30 18.42 -12.57
C GLU A 77 -19.00 17.88 -11.97
N ARG A 78 -18.12 18.78 -11.47
CA ARG A 78 -16.89 18.36 -10.78
C ARG A 78 -17.20 17.50 -9.55
N ALA A 79 -18.25 17.81 -8.80
CA ALA A 79 -18.69 17.01 -7.66
C ALA A 79 -19.20 15.62 -8.11
N ARG A 80 -20.04 15.57 -9.16
CA ARG A 80 -20.54 14.32 -9.76
C ARG A 80 -19.40 13.42 -10.23
N VAL A 81 -18.47 13.97 -11.01
CA VAL A 81 -17.29 13.23 -11.51
C VAL A 81 -16.41 12.71 -10.37
N LYS A 82 -16.25 13.50 -9.29
CA LYS A 82 -15.52 13.03 -8.09
C LYS A 82 -16.25 11.87 -7.41
N ALA A 83 -17.58 11.93 -7.28
CA ALA A 83 -18.39 10.86 -6.70
C ALA A 83 -18.32 9.58 -7.53
N GLU A 84 -18.46 9.68 -8.86
CA GLU A 84 -18.34 8.54 -9.77
C GLU A 84 -16.95 7.89 -9.70
N LYS A 85 -15.88 8.69 -9.67
CA LYS A 85 -14.50 8.18 -9.51
C LYS A 85 -14.32 7.46 -8.18
N ALA A 86 -14.91 7.97 -7.09
CA ALA A 86 -14.86 7.31 -5.80
C ALA A 86 -15.58 5.95 -5.84
N GLN A 87 -16.78 5.89 -6.43
CA GLN A 87 -17.53 4.64 -6.61
C GLN A 87 -16.75 3.62 -7.46
N GLN A 88 -16.19 4.04 -8.60
CA GLN A 88 -15.36 3.19 -9.44
C GLN A 88 -14.14 2.64 -8.70
N LYS A 89 -13.51 3.45 -7.85
CA LYS A 89 -12.37 3.01 -7.02
C LYS A 89 -12.79 1.92 -6.03
N VAL A 90 -13.96 2.06 -5.38
CA VAL A 90 -14.50 1.05 -4.47
C VAL A 90 -14.77 -0.25 -5.20
N LEU A 91 -15.46 -0.21 -6.35
CA LEU A 91 -15.73 -1.40 -7.16
C LEU A 91 -14.42 -2.09 -7.60
N LYS A 92 -13.41 -1.32 -7.99
CA LYS A 92 -12.10 -1.85 -8.37
C LYS A 92 -11.38 -2.53 -7.19
N LEU A 93 -11.49 -1.98 -5.98
CA LEU A 93 -10.93 -2.59 -4.78
C LEU A 93 -11.65 -3.91 -4.45
N GLN A 94 -12.97 -3.95 -4.52
CA GLN A 94 -13.74 -5.18 -4.32
C GLN A 94 -13.34 -6.27 -5.33
N GLN A 95 -13.25 -5.92 -6.62
CA GLN A 95 -12.77 -6.85 -7.65
C GLN A 95 -11.34 -7.35 -7.40
N GLN A 96 -10.46 -6.49 -6.87
CA GLN A 96 -9.11 -6.90 -6.51
C GLN A 96 -9.11 -7.85 -5.32
N GLU A 97 -9.90 -7.58 -4.28
CA GLU A 97 -10.05 -8.45 -3.12
C GLU A 97 -10.57 -9.83 -3.51
N GLU A 98 -11.62 -9.90 -4.33
CA GLU A 98 -12.15 -11.16 -4.85
C GLU A 98 -11.09 -11.94 -5.64
N ARG A 99 -10.33 -11.26 -6.51
CA ARG A 99 -9.21 -11.89 -7.23
C ARG A 99 -8.14 -12.43 -6.28
N GLN A 100 -7.83 -11.73 -5.19
CA GLN A 100 -6.87 -12.24 -4.21
C GLN A 100 -7.43 -13.43 -3.44
N ARG A 101 -8.70 -13.39 -3.02
CA ARG A 101 -9.38 -14.52 -2.36
C ARG A 101 -9.33 -15.78 -3.23
N LEU A 102 -9.72 -15.68 -4.50
CA LEU A 102 -9.63 -16.79 -5.46
C LEU A 102 -8.20 -17.32 -5.63
N ARG A 103 -7.18 -16.45 -5.53
CA ARG A 103 -5.78 -16.88 -5.61
C ARG A 103 -5.32 -17.59 -4.34
N VAL A 104 -5.80 -17.16 -3.17
CA VAL A 104 -5.51 -17.79 -1.88
C VAL A 104 -6.17 -19.16 -1.82
N GLU A 105 -7.46 -19.26 -2.15
CA GLU A 105 -8.19 -20.54 -2.20
C GLU A 105 -7.49 -21.55 -3.12
N LYS A 106 -7.13 -21.13 -4.35
CA LYS A 106 -6.36 -21.98 -5.28
C LYS A 106 -4.99 -22.41 -4.74
N ARG A 107 -4.34 -21.57 -3.92
CA ARG A 107 -3.06 -21.93 -3.28
C ARG A 107 -3.28 -22.93 -2.15
N GLU A 108 -4.27 -22.69 -1.31
CA GLU A 108 -4.65 -23.59 -0.21
C GLU A 108 -5.04 -24.97 -0.75
N GLU A 109 -5.86 -25.05 -1.80
CA GLU A 109 -6.21 -26.33 -2.44
C GLU A 109 -4.97 -27.05 -2.95
N ARG A 110 -4.05 -26.33 -3.62
CA ARG A 110 -2.78 -26.90 -4.08
C ARG A 110 -1.91 -27.39 -2.94
N GLU A 111 -1.90 -26.69 -1.80
CA GLU A 111 -1.16 -27.10 -0.61
C GLU A 111 -1.80 -28.30 0.08
N ARG A 112 -3.13 -28.35 0.17
CA ARG A 112 -3.89 -29.51 0.68
C ARG A 112 -3.62 -30.75 -0.17
N ILE A 113 -3.72 -30.64 -1.50
CA ILE A 113 -3.42 -31.75 -2.42
C ILE A 113 -1.96 -32.19 -2.26
N LYS A 114 -1.01 -31.25 -2.15
CA LYS A 114 0.41 -31.60 -1.93
C LYS A 114 0.64 -32.26 -0.57
N ALA A 115 -0.02 -31.80 0.49
CA ALA A 115 0.07 -32.36 1.83
C ALA A 115 -0.50 -33.78 1.85
N GLU A 116 -1.66 -34.00 1.22
CA GLU A 116 -2.28 -35.31 1.09
C GLU A 116 -1.40 -36.26 0.28
N GLN A 117 -0.84 -35.80 -0.86
CA GLN A 117 0.10 -36.61 -1.63
C GLN A 117 1.36 -36.97 -0.84
N LYS A 118 1.90 -36.05 -0.02
CA LYS A 118 3.04 -36.33 0.87
C LYS A 118 2.66 -37.35 1.95
N ALA A 119 1.53 -37.17 2.62
CA ALA A 119 1.02 -38.09 3.63
C ALA A 119 0.76 -39.49 3.03
N ALA A 120 0.19 -39.58 1.83
CA ALA A 120 -0.01 -40.84 1.12
C ALA A 120 1.33 -41.53 0.79
N ARG A 121 2.35 -40.77 0.37
CA ARG A 121 3.70 -41.30 0.14
C ARG A 121 4.34 -41.81 1.43
N GLU A 122 4.17 -41.12 2.54
CA GLU A 122 4.68 -41.54 3.85
C GLU A 122 3.97 -42.80 4.37
N ARG A 123 2.64 -42.85 4.27
CA ARG A 123 1.86 -44.06 4.60
C ARG A 123 2.32 -45.27 3.78
N LYS A 124 2.49 -45.12 2.46
CA LYS A 124 3.03 -46.19 1.60
C LYS A 124 4.44 -46.63 2.02
N LYS A 125 5.29 -45.72 2.50
CA LYS A 125 6.62 -46.08 3.03
C LYS A 125 6.52 -46.85 4.33
N GLN A 126 5.67 -46.40 5.27
CA GLN A 126 5.46 -47.09 6.55
C GLN A 126 4.88 -48.50 6.34
N GLU A 127 3.89 -48.64 5.46
CA GLU A 127 3.30 -49.94 5.12
C GLU A 127 4.35 -50.91 4.56
N LYS A 128 5.21 -50.45 3.63
CA LYS A 128 6.33 -51.25 3.11
C LYS A 128 7.32 -51.67 4.21
N GLN A 129 7.62 -50.79 5.16
CA GLN A 129 8.48 -51.15 6.29
C GLN A 129 7.79 -52.17 7.22
N ASN A 130 6.49 -52.01 7.47
CA ASN A 130 5.73 -52.91 8.33
C ASN A 130 5.57 -54.31 7.70
N THR A 131 5.31 -54.42 6.40
CA THR A 131 5.27 -55.71 5.70
C THR A 131 6.63 -56.40 5.75
N GLN A 132 7.74 -55.68 5.51
CA GLN A 132 9.10 -56.22 5.65
C GLN A 132 9.40 -56.71 7.06
N LYS A 133 9.05 -55.93 8.10
CA LYS A 133 9.20 -56.35 9.50
C LYS A 133 8.38 -57.62 9.79
N SER A 134 7.14 -57.70 9.30
CA SER A 134 6.29 -58.88 9.48
C SER A 134 6.87 -60.14 8.83
N ILE A 135 7.40 -60.01 7.60
CA ILE A 135 8.06 -61.10 6.87
C ILE A 135 9.33 -61.55 7.62
N GLN A 136 10.12 -60.62 8.16
CA GLN A 136 11.30 -60.97 8.96
C GLN A 136 10.93 -61.65 10.29
N THR A 137 9.86 -61.23 10.97
CA THR A 137 9.40 -61.89 12.21
C THR A 137 8.85 -63.29 11.96
N SER A 138 8.11 -63.52 10.87
CA SER A 138 7.57 -64.85 10.55
C SER A 138 8.67 -65.85 10.18
N GLN A 139 9.76 -65.39 9.55
CA GLN A 139 10.94 -66.22 9.28
C GLN A 139 11.68 -66.66 10.55
N LYS A 140 11.61 -65.88 11.65
CA LYS A 140 12.23 -66.25 12.95
C LYS A 140 11.40 -67.25 13.77
N GLY A 141 10.22 -67.64 13.31
CA GLY A 141 9.30 -68.56 14.00
C GLY A 141 9.67 -70.05 13.93
N LYS A 142 10.69 -70.45 13.15
CA LYS A 142 11.21 -71.82 13.15
C LYS A 142 12.57 -71.89 13.84
N ARG A 143 12.55 -72.11 15.16
CA ARG A 143 13.73 -72.54 15.92
C ARG A 143 14.24 -73.87 15.34
N LYS A 144 15.40 -73.85 14.67
CA LYS A 144 16.32 -74.99 14.65
C LYS A 144 17.20 -74.88 15.90
N ALA A 145 17.36 -75.99 16.61
CA ALA A 145 18.18 -76.09 17.82
C ALA A 145 19.60 -75.55 17.59
N SER A 146 20.17 -74.94 18.62
CA SER A 146 21.49 -74.29 18.62
C SER A 146 22.63 -75.28 18.29
N ASN A 147 23.46 -74.93 17.31
CA ASN A 147 24.79 -75.54 17.15
C ASN A 147 25.80 -74.89 18.12
N PRO A 148 26.84 -75.63 18.56
CA PRO A 148 27.78 -75.17 19.59
C PRO A 148 28.78 -74.11 19.06
N PRO A 149 29.37 -73.28 19.95
CA PRO A 149 30.20 -72.15 19.54
C PRO A 149 31.59 -72.58 19.07
N ALA A 150 32.03 -72.03 17.92
CA ALA A 150 33.37 -72.22 17.37
C ALA A 150 34.43 -71.36 18.09
N LYS A 151 35.63 -71.93 18.21
CA LYS A 151 36.77 -71.45 19.02
C LYS A 151 37.37 -70.13 18.50
N LYS A 152 37.80 -69.28 19.43
CA LYS A 152 38.51 -68.01 19.19
C LYS A 152 39.95 -68.27 18.71
N GLN A 153 40.38 -67.60 17.64
CA GLN A 153 41.80 -67.45 17.31
C GLN A 153 42.24 -65.98 17.32
N LYS A 154 43.45 -65.78 17.87
CA LYS A 154 44.14 -64.53 18.20
C LYS A 154 44.43 -63.65 16.96
N LYS A 155 44.28 -62.33 17.11
CA LYS A 155 44.89 -61.34 16.20
C LYS A 155 46.27 -60.92 16.73
N GLN A 156 47.29 -61.05 15.89
CA GLN A 156 48.61 -60.44 16.06
C GLN A 156 48.57 -58.96 15.65
N ARG A 157 49.33 -58.12 16.38
CA ARG A 157 49.63 -56.72 16.02
C ARG A 157 50.87 -56.67 15.13
N ARG A 158 50.87 -55.79 14.12
CA ARG A 158 52.07 -55.10 13.64
C ARG A 158 51.73 -53.65 13.28
N THR A 159 52.65 -52.78 13.66
CA THR A 159 52.68 -51.31 13.53
C THR A 159 53.98 -50.93 12.79
N GLY A 160 53.96 -49.79 12.09
CA GLY A 160 55.14 -49.09 11.53
C GLY A 160 55.00 -48.89 10.01
N SER A 161 54.60 -47.68 9.56
CA SER A 161 55.46 -46.53 9.16
C SER A 161 56.02 -46.71 7.74
N SER A 162 55.81 -45.82 6.76
CA SER A 162 56.35 -44.44 6.62
C SER A 162 55.66 -43.79 5.38
N VAL A 163 55.07 -42.58 5.41
CA VAL A 163 55.65 -41.24 5.06
C VAL A 163 56.18 -41.22 3.60
N GLU A 164 55.82 -40.35 2.66
CA GLU A 164 55.88 -38.87 2.62
C GLU A 164 55.33 -38.32 1.28
N GLY A 165 55.08 -37.00 1.18
CA GLY A 165 54.90 -36.28 -0.09
C GLY A 165 53.97 -35.06 0.02
N ALA A 166 54.45 -33.95 0.57
CA ALA A 166 54.85 -32.71 -0.14
C ALA A 166 53.66 -31.73 -0.34
N GLU A 167 53.51 -30.71 0.50
CA GLU A 167 54.16 -29.37 0.52
C GLU A 167 53.58 -28.35 -0.48
N MET A 168 53.32 -27.15 0.06
CA MET A 168 53.19 -25.81 -0.54
C MET A 168 52.28 -25.66 -1.79
N GLY A 169 51.40 -24.68 -1.89
CA GLY A 169 51.39 -23.31 -1.40
C GLY A 169 50.62 -22.49 -2.45
N GLU A 170 50.14 -21.29 -2.07
CA GLU A 170 49.63 -20.23 -2.96
C GLU A 170 48.36 -20.58 -3.77
N SER A 171 47.24 -19.90 -3.63
CA SER A 171 47.12 -18.46 -3.84
C SER A 171 45.73 -18.06 -3.36
N ALA A 172 45.70 -17.04 -2.50
CA ALA A 172 44.52 -16.20 -2.34
C ALA A 172 44.21 -15.56 -3.71
N ARG A 173 43.37 -16.23 -4.51
CA ARG A 173 42.73 -15.55 -5.63
C ARG A 173 41.67 -14.64 -5.06
N ALA A 174 42.08 -13.38 -4.91
CA ALA A 174 41.18 -12.24 -4.92
C ALA A 174 40.10 -12.48 -5.99
N ILE A 175 38.86 -12.68 -5.55
CA ILE A 175 37.71 -12.63 -6.45
C ILE A 175 37.65 -11.18 -6.89
N SER A 176 38.18 -10.91 -8.08
CA SER A 176 37.99 -9.63 -8.77
C SER A 176 36.48 -9.32 -8.81
N PRO A 177 36.06 -8.10 -8.47
CA PRO A 177 34.65 -7.75 -8.50
C PRO A 177 34.14 -7.88 -9.94
N LEU A 178 33.07 -8.67 -10.12
CA LEU A 178 32.32 -8.78 -11.37
C LEU A 178 32.05 -7.37 -11.95
N PRO A 179 32.18 -7.14 -13.27
CA PRO A 179 31.91 -5.83 -13.84
C PRO A 179 30.45 -5.45 -13.61
N THR A 180 30.22 -4.52 -12.69
CA THR A 180 28.93 -3.85 -12.52
C THR A 180 28.90 -2.68 -13.48
N THR A 181 28.08 -2.74 -14.51
CA THR A 181 27.86 -1.60 -15.40
C THR A 181 26.95 -0.59 -14.70
N THR A 182 27.45 0.63 -14.53
CA THR A 182 26.70 1.74 -13.93
C THR A 182 25.82 2.40 -14.98
N THR A 183 24.52 2.54 -14.69
CA THR A 183 23.61 3.29 -15.59
C THR A 183 23.88 4.79 -15.53
N ARG A 184 23.35 5.57 -16.50
CA ARG A 184 23.41 7.05 -16.49
C ARG A 184 22.87 7.69 -15.20
N SER A 185 22.08 6.95 -14.42
CA SER A 185 21.53 7.35 -13.11
C SER A 185 22.38 6.94 -11.89
N GLY A 186 23.57 6.37 -12.10
CA GLY A 186 24.48 5.97 -11.02
C GLY A 186 24.15 4.62 -10.36
N ARG A 187 23.15 3.88 -10.84
CA ARG A 187 22.77 2.59 -10.24
C ARG A 187 23.56 1.42 -10.84
N ASN A 188 24.07 0.56 -9.97
CA ASN A 188 24.75 -0.69 -10.31
C ASN A 188 23.72 -1.79 -10.61
N ILE A 189 23.85 -2.43 -11.78
CA ILE A 189 22.96 -3.52 -12.21
C ILE A 189 23.80 -4.75 -12.59
N LYS A 190 23.30 -5.94 -12.26
CA LYS A 190 23.87 -7.21 -12.72
C LYS A 190 23.27 -7.57 -14.08
N LEU A 191 24.08 -7.53 -15.14
CA LEU A 191 23.62 -7.88 -16.49
C LEU A 191 23.32 -9.39 -16.61
N PRO A 192 22.21 -9.77 -17.26
CA PRO A 192 21.92 -11.17 -17.57
C PRO A 192 23.03 -11.77 -18.46
N ARG A 193 23.28 -13.07 -18.34
CA ARG A 193 24.39 -13.76 -19.05
C ARG A 193 24.39 -13.60 -20.57
N LYS A 194 23.22 -13.37 -21.19
CA LYS A 194 23.06 -13.08 -22.62
C LYS A 194 23.58 -11.70 -23.06
N PHE A 195 23.81 -10.80 -22.12
CA PHE A 195 24.29 -9.43 -22.33
C PHE A 195 25.60 -9.16 -21.58
N LYS A 196 26.30 -10.21 -21.15
CA LYS A 196 27.66 -10.13 -20.62
C LYS A 196 28.65 -10.24 -21.76
#